data_AF-A0A4Z2E4I1-F1
#
_entry.id   AF-A0A4Z2E4I1-F1
#
_cell.length_a   1.000
_cell.length_b   1.000
_cell.length_c   1.000
_cell.angle_alpha   90.00
_cell.angle_beta   90.00
_cell.angle_gamma   90.00
#
_symmetry.space_group_name_H-M   'P 1'
#
loop_
_entity.id
_entity.type
_entity.pdbx_description
1 polymer ?
#
loop_
_entity_poly.entity_id
_entity_poly.type
_entity_poly.pdbx_seq_one_letter_code
_entity_poly.pdbx_strand_id
1 'polypeptide(L)' 'MAQKLLNSDLAELIAKMKLAQQYVMTSLQKDYKKQMLMAAHALAVDAKNLLDVIDQSRLKMIRPH' A
#
# COMPACT_ATOMS: atom_id res chain seq x y z
N MET A 1 8.99 11.15 -4.22
CA MET A 1 7.80 10.59 -4.92
C MET A 1 7.26 9.35 -4.20
N ALA A 2 8.06 8.33 -3.92
CA ALA A 2 7.59 7.10 -3.26
C ALA A 2 6.91 7.29 -1.89
N GLN A 3 7.39 8.22 -1.05
CA GLN A 3 6.75 8.51 0.24
C GLN A 3 5.36 9.16 0.09
N LYS A 4 5.13 9.90 -1.01
CA LYS A 4 3.81 10.48 -1.34
C LYS A 4 2.86 9.42 -1.91
N LEU A 5 3.40 8.42 -2.62
CA LEU A 5 2.65 7.27 -3.12
C LEU A 5 2.11 6.45 -1.93
N LEU A 6 2.97 6.06 -0.99
CA LEU A 6 2.57 5.32 0.21
C LEU A 6 1.48 6.02 1.04
N ASN A 7 1.54 7.35 1.17
CA ASN A 7 0.48 8.10 1.84
C ASN A 7 -0.85 8.07 1.09
N SER A 8 -0.81 8.04 -0.24
CA SER A 8 -1.99 7.91 -1.09
C SER A 8 -2.59 6.50 -0.97
N ASP A 9 -1.75 5.47 -1.01
CA ASP A 9 -2.18 4.07 -0.87
C ASP A 9 -2.74 3.79 0.52
N LEU A 10 -2.14 4.37 1.57
CA LEU A 10 -2.67 4.28 2.94
C LEU A 10 -4.03 4.97 3.05
N ALA A 11 -4.21 6.14 2.45
CA ALA A 11 -5.48 6.84 2.44
C ALA A 11 -6.57 6.03 1.72
N GLU A 12 -6.22 5.40 0.60
CA GLU A 12 -7.13 4.51 -0.13
C GLU A 12 -7.48 3.27 0.70
N LEU A 13 -6.51 2.61 1.32
CA LEU A 13 -6.73 1.48 2.21
C LEU A 13 -7.69 1.84 3.36
N ILE A 14 -7.47 2.98 4.02
CA ILE A 14 -8.34 3.44 5.11
C ILE A 14 -9.76 3.69 4.61
N ALA A 15 -9.93 4.30 3.42
CA ALA A 15 -11.24 4.52 2.82
C ALA A 15 -11.96 3.19 2.53
N LYS A 16 -11.27 2.23 1.92
CA LYS A 16 -11.83 0.89 1.63
C LYS A 16 -12.13 0.11 2.91
N MET A 17 -11.31 0.23 3.95
CA MET A 17 -11.53 -0.41 5.24
C MET A 17 -12.78 0.16 5.94
N LYS A 18 -12.97 1.49 5.92
CA LYS A 18 -14.18 2.13 6.45
C LYS A 18 -15.44 1.62 5.74
N LEU A 19 -15.41 1.50 4.41
CA LEU A 19 -16.51 0.91 3.65
C LEU A 19 -16.74 -0.56 4.03
N ALA A 20 -15.68 -1.37 4.11
CA ALA A 20 -15.80 -2.77 4.51
C ALA A 20 -16.42 -2.94 5.91
N GLN A 21 -16.10 -2.04 6.85
CA GLN A 21 -16.71 -2.01 8.18
C GLN A 21 -18.17 -1.54 8.15
N GLN A 22 -18.47 -0.50 7.37
CA GLN A 22 -19.84 0.04 7.25
C GLN A 22 -20.81 -0.95 6.62
N TYR A 23 -20.35 -1.71 5.62
CA TYR A 23 -21.17 -2.65 4.86
C TYR A 23 -21.04 -4.11 5.34
N VAL A 24 -20.54 -4.30 6.58
CA VAL A 24 -20.19 -5.63 7.12
C VAL A 24 -21.37 -6.60 7.23
N MET A 25 -22.60 -6.09 7.39
CA MET A 25 -23.83 -6.91 7.49
C MET A 25 -24.63 -6.96 6.18
N THR A 26 -24.03 -6.54 5.06
CA THR A 26 -24.69 -6.50 3.75
C THR A 26 -24.06 -7.48 2.78
N SER A 27 -24.76 -7.80 1.70
CA SER A 27 -24.23 -8.63 0.61
C SER A 27 -22.95 -8.07 -0.01
N LEU A 28 -22.69 -6.75 0.13
CA LEU A 28 -21.52 -6.06 -0.39
C LEU A 28 -20.26 -6.25 0.46
N GLN A 29 -20.35 -6.87 1.64
CA GLN A 29 -19.21 -7.10 2.53
C GLN A 29 -18.05 -7.80 1.81
N LYS A 30 -18.34 -8.84 1.02
CA LYS A 30 -17.32 -9.61 0.30
C LYS A 30 -16.55 -8.73 -0.70
N ASP A 31 -17.26 -7.87 -1.44
CA ASP A 31 -16.65 -6.99 -2.44
C ASP A 31 -15.77 -5.93 -1.80
N TYR A 32 -16.26 -5.26 -0.75
CA TYR A 32 -15.45 -4.26 -0.05
C TYR A 32 -14.25 -4.88 0.67
N LYS A 33 -14.41 -6.08 1.23
CA LYS A 33 -13.29 -6.81 1.84
C LYS A 33 -12.24 -7.19 0.80
N LYS A 34 -12.66 -7.61 -0.41
CA LYS A 34 -11.75 -7.87 -1.53
C LYS A 34 -11.02 -6.60 -1.96
N GLN A 35 -11.72 -5.48 -2.12
CA GLN A 35 -11.10 -4.19 -2.47
C GLN A 35 -10.09 -3.72 -1.42
N MET A 36 -10.43 -3.85 -0.13
CA MET A 36 -9.52 -3.53 0.97
C MET A 36 -8.24 -4.39 0.91
N LEU A 37 -8.36 -5.69 0.68
CA LEU A 37 -7.20 -6.58 0.55
C LEU A 37 -6.32 -6.23 -0.65
N MET A 38 -6.93 -5.82 -1.78
CA MET A 38 -6.17 -5.36 -2.95
C MET A 38 -5.41 -4.06 -2.66
N ALA A 39 -6.04 -3.09 -1.99
CA ALA A 39 -5.38 -1.84 -1.58
C ALA A 39 -4.23 -2.12 -0.59
N ALA A 40 -4.43 -3.04 0.36
CA ALA A 40 -3.38 -3.45 1.30
C ALA A 40 -2.20 -4.13 0.59
N HIS A 41 -2.48 -4.96 -0.42
CA HIS A 41 -1.45 -5.58 -1.24
C HIS A 41 -0.65 -4.56 -2.04
N ALA A 42 -1.32 -3.58 -2.67
CA ALA A 42 -0.65 -2.50 -3.39
C ALA A 42 0.31 -1.72 -2.47
N LEU A 43 -0.17 -1.29 -1.30
CA LEU A 43 0.65 -0.60 -0.29
C LEU A 43 1.89 -1.42 0.11
N ALA A 44 1.74 -2.74 0.30
CA ALA A 44 2.84 -3.61 0.65
C ALA A 44 3.89 -3.75 -0.48
N VAL A 45 3.44 -3.82 -1.73
CA VAL A 45 4.31 -3.86 -2.92
C VAL A 45 5.07 -2.54 -3.06
N ASP A 46 4.40 -1.40 -2.91
CA ASP A 46 5.02 -0.09 -3.01
C ASP A 46 6.01 0.17 -1.86
N ALA A 47 5.72 -0.32 -0.66
CA ALA A 47 6.64 -0.25 0.48
C ALA A 47 7.91 -1.08 0.23
N LYS A 48 7.76 -2.29 -0.32
CA LYS A 48 8.90 -3.13 -0.73
C LYS A 48 9.74 -2.43 -1.80
N ASN A 49 9.10 -1.88 -2.82
CA ASN A 49 9.80 -1.18 -3.90
C ASN A 49 10.58 0.04 -3.39
N LEU A 50 10.03 0.79 -2.42
CA LEU A 50 10.76 1.89 -1.78
C LEU A 50 11.98 1.39 -0.99
N LEU A 51 11.85 0.29 -0.25
CA LEU A 51 12.97 -0.32 0.46
C LEU A 51 14.08 -0.72 -0.52
N ASP A 52 13.72 -1.40 -1.61
CA ASP A 52 14.67 -1.85 -2.64
C ASP A 52 15.39 -0.65 -3.28
N VAL A 53 14.69 0.46 -3.55
CA VAL A 53 15.29 1.70 -4.07
C VAL A 53 16.29 2.30 -3.07
N ILE A 54 15.93 2.36 -1.78
CA ILE A 54 16.82 2.86 -0.73
C ILE A 54 18.07 1.99 -0.62
N ASP A 55 17.90 0.67 -0.63
CA ASP A 55 19.01 -0.28 -0.55
C ASP A 55 19.95 -0.16 -1.75
N GLN A 56 19.40 -0.02 -2.97
CA GLN A 56 20.21 0.25 -4.17
C GLN A 56 20.97 1.57 -4.08
N SER A 57 20.33 2.64 -3.60
CA SER A 57 20.99 3.94 -3.39
C SER A 57 22.11 3.83 -2.35
N ARG A 58 21.90 3.08 -1.25
CA ARG A 58 22.93 2.83 -0.24
C ARG A 58 24.10 2.02 -0.78
N LEU A 59 23.83 0.98 -1.56
CA LEU A 59 24.87 0.18 -2.21
C LEU A 59 25.74 1.01 -3.17
N LYS A 60 25.13 1.90 -3.96
CA LYS A 60 25.84 2.83 -4.85
C LYS A 60 26.73 3.81 -4.07
N MET A 61 26.29 4.25 -2.90
CA MET A 61 27.07 5.16 -2.04
C MET A 61 28.31 4.46 -1.43
N ILE A 62 28.21 3.17 -1.13
CA ILE A 62 29.30 2.38 -0.51
C ILE A 62 30.32 1.91 -1.58
N ARG A 63 29.92 1.79 -2.84
CA ARG A 63 30.82 1.47 -3.96
C ARG A 63 30.78 2.59 -5.02
N PRO A 64 31.42 3.74 -4.74
CA PRO A 64 31.66 4.72 -5.80
C PRO A 64 32.71 4.12 -6.75
N HIS A 65 32.32 3.86 -7.99
CA HIS A 65 33.27 3.75 -9.09
C HIS A 65 33.75 5.14 -9.49
#